data_AF-K1T1T7-F1
#
_entry.id   AF-K1T1T7-F1
#
_cell.length_a   1.000
_cell.length_b   1.000
_cell.length_c   1.000
_cell.angle_alpha   90.00
_cell.angle_beta   90.00
_cell.angle_gamma   90.00
#
_symmetry.space_group_name_H-M   'P 1'
#
loop_
_entity.id
_entity.type
_entity.pdbx_description
1 polymer ?
#
loop_
_entity_poly.entity_id
_entity_poly.type
_entity_poly.pdbx_seq_one_letter_code
_entity_poly.pdbx_strand_id
1 'polypeptide(L)'
;MSKSFKGRVVTPGRVKAEALVSHGGFNTLASFQMALMFGDKQVKCGDQNNSDIYKKPMIGKALCLPETIGSTTGGMVLYAACALSKQPA
;
A
#
# COMPACT_ATOMS: atom_id res chain seq x y z
N MET A 1 8.93 -8.56 -24.54
CA MET A 1 7.63 -7.93 -24.82
C MET A 1 7.04 -7.40 -23.52
N SER A 2 6.56 -6.16 -23.49
CA SER A 2 5.79 -5.65 -22.36
C SER A 2 4.37 -6.25 -22.39
N LYS A 3 3.88 -6.67 -21.23
CA LYS A 3 2.49 -7.12 -21.06
C LYS A 3 1.68 -5.93 -20.53
N SER A 4 0.48 -5.73 -21.07
CA SER A 4 -0.47 -4.71 -20.60
C SER A 4 -1.77 -5.37 -20.20
N PHE A 5 -2.33 -4.93 -19.08
CA PHE A 5 -3.62 -5.37 -18.57
C PHE A 5 -4.55 -4.16 -18.42
N LYS A 6 -5.85 -4.36 -18.64
CA LYS A 6 -6.89 -3.34 -18.43
C LYS A 6 -7.91 -3.87 -17.43
N GLY A 7 -7.90 -3.30 -16.23
CA GLY A 7 -8.86 -3.61 -15.17
C GLY A 7 -10.01 -2.61 -15.08
N ARG A 8 -10.87 -2.79 -14.07
CA ARG A 8 -11.90 -1.81 -13.70
C ARG A 8 -11.25 -0.67 -12.91
N VAL A 9 -11.39 0.55 -13.40
CA VAL A 9 -10.89 1.75 -12.72
C VAL A 9 -11.90 2.18 -11.65
N VAL A 10 -11.41 2.42 -10.43
CA VAL A 10 -12.22 2.93 -9.31
C VAL A 10 -12.05 4.45 -9.16
N THR A 11 -10.82 4.95 -9.31
CA THR A 11 -10.49 6.38 -9.26
C THR A 11 -9.66 6.77 -10.48
N PRO A 12 -9.91 7.92 -11.13
CA PRO A 12 -9.11 8.38 -12.26
C PRO A 12 -7.70 8.79 -11.81
N GLY A 13 -6.71 8.62 -12.69
CA GLY A 13 -5.32 9.01 -12.42
C GLY A 13 -4.33 8.29 -13.33
N ARG A 14 -3.09 8.76 -13.34
CA ARG A 14 -1.96 8.09 -14.01
C ARG A 14 -0.69 8.32 -13.19
N VAL A 15 0.03 7.24 -12.93
CA VAL A 15 1.31 7.30 -12.23
C VAL A 15 2.30 6.33 -12.88
N LYS A 16 3.60 6.65 -12.79
CA LYS A 16 4.70 5.74 -13.12
C LYS A 16 5.54 5.58 -11.87
N ALA A 17 5.49 4.40 -11.27
CA ALA A 17 6.19 4.08 -10.03
C ALA A 17 6.74 2.65 -10.09
N GLU A 18 7.69 2.36 -9.22
CA GLU A 18 8.18 1.00 -9.04
C GLU A 18 7.11 0.14 -8.36
N ALA A 19 6.87 -1.05 -8.90
CA ALA A 19 5.87 -1.97 -8.37
C ALA A 19 6.40 -2.64 -7.09
N LEU A 20 5.56 -2.65 -6.06
CA LEU A 20 5.75 -3.47 -4.87
C LEU A 20 4.61 -4.50 -4.83
N VAL A 21 4.98 -5.77 -5.00
CA VAL A 21 4.01 -6.87 -5.18
C VAL A 21 3.89 -7.67 -3.90
N SER A 22 2.66 -8.01 -3.53
CA SER A 22 2.37 -9.02 -2.51
C SER A 22 1.44 -10.08 -3.11
N HIS A 23 1.60 -11.34 -2.71
CA HIS A 23 0.72 -12.44 -3.07
C HIS A 23 -0.28 -12.76 -1.95
N GLY A 24 -0.10 -12.17 -0.76
CA GLY A 24 -1.00 -12.30 0.38
C GLY A 24 -1.98 -11.12 0.47
N GLY A 25 -3.02 -11.31 1.29
CA GLY A 25 -3.95 -10.23 1.62
C GLY A 25 -3.24 -9.03 2.25
N PHE A 26 -3.64 -7.82 1.87
CA PHE A 26 -3.07 -6.58 2.38
C PHE A 26 -3.87 -6.05 3.57
N ASN A 27 -3.32 -6.12 4.78
CA ASN A 27 -3.97 -5.55 5.96
C ASN A 27 -3.62 -4.07 6.09
N THR A 28 -4.53 -3.18 5.70
CA THR A 28 -4.24 -1.74 5.62
C THR A 28 -3.73 -1.16 6.95
N LEU A 29 -4.38 -1.50 8.07
CA LEU A 29 -3.97 -0.98 9.37
C LEU A 29 -2.59 -1.50 9.77
N ALA A 30 -2.36 -2.81 9.70
CA ALA A 30 -1.09 -3.43 10.08
C ALA A 30 0.06 -2.98 9.16
N SER A 31 -0.20 -2.79 7.86
CA SER A 31 0.81 -2.33 6.91
C SER A 31 1.24 -0.89 7.19
N PHE A 32 0.31 0.01 7.53
CA PHE A 32 0.60 1.44 7.75
C PHE A 32 0.89 1.83 9.20
N GLN A 33 0.73 0.92 10.18
CA GLN A 33 0.92 1.24 11.61
C GLN A 33 2.28 1.89 11.91
N MET A 34 3.35 1.43 11.26
CA MET A 34 4.71 1.97 11.44
C MET A 34 4.80 3.43 10.95
N ALA A 35 4.15 3.72 9.84
CA ALA A 35 4.12 5.05 9.25
C ALA A 35 3.25 6.02 10.07
N LEU A 36 2.07 5.57 10.50
CA LEU A 36 1.05 6.44 11.11
C LEU A 36 1.21 6.59 12.62
N MET A 37 1.60 5.53 13.34
CA MET A 37 1.73 5.56 14.80
C MET A 37 3.15 5.90 15.25
N PHE A 38 4.16 5.38 14.57
CA PHE A 38 5.57 5.52 14.98
C PHE A 38 6.35 6.53 14.14
N GLY A 39 5.70 7.18 13.17
CA GLY A 39 6.30 8.26 12.40
C GLY A 39 7.38 7.82 11.40
N ASP A 40 7.40 6.54 11.00
CA ASP A 40 8.38 6.06 10.01
C ASP A 40 8.29 6.85 8.70
N LYS A 41 9.41 7.49 8.32
CA LYS A 41 9.50 8.32 7.11
C LYS A 41 9.57 7.49 5.84
N GLN A 42 10.00 6.23 5.93
CA GLN A 42 10.09 5.34 4.76
C GLN A 42 8.79 4.56 4.53
N VAL A 43 7.80 4.69 5.41
CA VAL A 43 6.50 4.00 5.34
C VAL A 43 6.70 2.50 5.10
N LYS A 44 7.53 1.88 5.93
CA LYS A 44 7.79 0.44 5.85
C LYS A 44 6.54 -0.33 6.25
N CYS A 45 6.24 -1.40 5.52
CA CYS A 45 5.12 -2.26 5.88
C CYS A 45 5.34 -2.87 7.27
N GLY A 46 4.41 -2.60 8.19
CA GLY A 46 4.41 -3.13 9.55
C GLY A 46 3.76 -4.51 9.71
N ASP A 47 3.19 -5.07 8.65
CA ASP A 47 2.46 -6.33 8.69
C ASP A 47 3.42 -7.52 8.66
N GLN A 48 3.58 -8.18 9.81
CA GLN A 48 4.44 -9.34 9.98
C GLN A 48 3.93 -10.59 9.24
N ASN A 49 2.63 -10.65 8.95
CA ASN A 49 2.02 -11.79 8.27
C ASN A 49 2.20 -11.72 6.75
N ASN A 50 2.58 -10.56 6.22
CA ASN A 50 2.80 -10.35 4.79
C ASN A 50 4.31 -10.36 4.47
N SER A 51 4.90 -11.55 4.40
CA SER A 51 6.34 -11.77 4.18
C SER A 51 6.87 -11.14 2.89
N ASP A 52 6.04 -10.99 1.86
CA ASP A 52 6.42 -10.39 0.59
C ASP A 52 6.81 -8.91 0.73
N ILE A 53 6.18 -8.17 1.65
CA ILE A 53 6.36 -6.72 1.77
C ILE A 53 6.75 -6.26 3.17
N TYR A 54 6.77 -7.14 4.17
CA TYR A 54 7.16 -6.80 5.53
C TYR A 54 8.51 -6.07 5.58
N LYS A 55 8.57 -4.96 6.32
CA LYS A 55 9.71 -4.03 6.43
C LYS A 55 10.16 -3.37 5.11
N LYS A 56 9.51 -3.63 3.98
CA LYS A 56 9.82 -2.96 2.70
C LYS A 56 9.14 -1.58 2.66
N PRO A 57 9.83 -0.55 2.13
CA PRO A 57 9.27 0.80 2.02
C PRO A 57 8.14 0.85 0.98
N MET A 58 7.00 1.41 1.35
CA MET A 58 5.80 1.51 0.49
C MET A 58 5.59 2.91 -0.11
N ILE A 59 6.24 3.94 0.44
CA ILE A 59 6.05 5.33 0.01
C ILE A 59 6.38 5.50 -1.48
N GLY A 60 5.43 6.07 -2.23
CA GLY A 60 5.60 6.31 -3.68
C GLY A 60 5.78 5.04 -4.53
N LYS A 61 5.47 3.86 -4.01
CA LYS A 61 5.47 2.59 -4.77
C LYS A 61 4.07 2.29 -5.30
N ALA A 62 3.98 1.65 -6.47
CA ALA A 62 2.73 1.11 -6.96
C ALA A 62 2.46 -0.23 -6.27
N LEU A 63 1.51 -0.26 -5.33
CA LEU A 63 1.14 -1.51 -4.64
C LEU A 63 0.33 -2.41 -5.59
N CYS A 64 0.83 -3.60 -5.84
CA CYS A 64 0.13 -4.64 -6.62
C CYS A 64 -0.29 -5.75 -5.65
N LEU A 65 -1.57 -5.79 -5.32
CA LEU A 65 -2.14 -6.59 -4.25
C LEU A 65 -3.28 -7.48 -4.78
N PRO A 66 -3.45 -8.71 -4.29
CA PRO A 66 -4.56 -9.58 -4.72
C PRO A 66 -5.88 -9.12 -4.11
N GLU A 67 -5.86 -8.75 -2.83
CA GLU A 67 -7.02 -8.30 -2.06
C GLU A 67 -6.60 -7.49 -0.84
N THR A 68 -7.55 -6.74 -0.27
CA THR A 68 -7.37 -6.04 1.01
C THR A 68 -8.13 -6.78 2.10
N ILE A 69 -7.49 -6.98 3.25
CA ILE A 69 -8.09 -7.63 4.43
C ILE A 69 -8.17 -6.63 5.61
N GLY A 70 -9.10 -6.85 6.54
CA GLY A 70 -9.28 -5.93 7.67
C GLY A 70 -9.78 -4.54 7.26
N SER A 71 -10.78 -4.49 6.36
CA SER A 71 -11.20 -3.27 5.65
C SER A 71 -12.02 -2.26 6.46
N THR A 72 -12.52 -2.61 7.65
CA THR A 72 -13.40 -1.74 8.47
C THR A 72 -12.82 -0.34 8.68
N THR A 73 -11.51 -0.22 8.88
CA THR A 73 -10.80 1.06 9.03
C THR A 73 -9.94 1.43 7.83
N GLY A 74 -9.97 0.63 6.75
CA GLY A 74 -9.08 0.78 5.61
C GLY A 74 -9.18 2.16 4.95
N GLY A 75 -10.39 2.67 4.75
CA GLY A 75 -10.61 4.00 4.18
C GLY A 75 -10.00 5.13 5.02
N MET A 76 -10.15 5.06 6.35
CA MET A 76 -9.56 6.04 7.27
C MET A 76 -8.03 5.99 7.24
N VAL A 77 -7.44 4.80 7.21
CA VAL A 77 -5.98 4.61 7.16
C VAL A 77 -5.40 5.16 5.86
N LEU A 78 -6.03 4.86 4.71
CA LEU A 78 -5.60 5.38 3.41
C LEU A 78 -5.71 6.91 3.36
N TYR A 79 -6.82 7.46 3.86
CA TYR A 79 -6.99 8.91 3.97
C TYR A 79 -5.90 9.56 4.82
N ALA A 80 -5.62 9.02 6.01
CA ALA A 80 -4.59 9.53 6.89
C ALA A 80 -3.18 9.44 6.26
N ALA A 81 -2.88 8.35 5.57
CA ALA A 81 -1.62 8.20 4.84
C ALA A 81 -1.47 9.30 3.77
N CYS A 82 -2.52 9.60 3.00
CA CYS A 82 -2.51 10.69 2.02
C CYS A 82 -2.36 12.07 2.67
N ALA A 83 -3.13 12.35 3.74
CA ALA A 83 -3.10 13.64 4.43
C ALA A 83 -1.73 13.94 5.06
N LEU A 84 -0.97 12.90 5.41
CA LEU A 84 0.37 13.00 5.99
C LEU A 84 1.50 12.85 4.97
N SER A 85 1.20 12.81 3.67
CA SER A 85 2.18 12.60 2.60
C SER A 85 2.98 11.29 2.74
N LYS A 86 2.33 10.24 3.24
CA LYS A 86 2.87 8.89 3.49
C LYS A 86 2.21 7.82 2.62
N GLN A 87 1.50 8.22 1.58
CA GLN A 87 0.80 7.31 0.68
C GLN A 87 1.76 6.55 -0.25
N PRO A 88 1.32 5.39 -0.76
CA PRO A 88 1.86 4.81 -1.99
C PRO A 88 1.64 5.73 -3.21
N ALA A 89 2.14 5.31 -4.37
CA ALA A 89 2.10 6.10 -5.61
C ALA A 89 0.68 6.45 -6.10
#